data_AF-X0TQ63-F1
#
_entry.id   AF-X0TQ63-F1
#
_cell.length_a   1.000
_cell.length_b   1.000
_cell.length_c   1.000
_cell.angle_alpha   90.00
_cell.angle_beta   90.00
_cell.angle_gamma   90.00
#
_symmetry.space_group_name_H-M   'P 1'
#
loop_
_entity.id
_entity.type
_entity.pdbx_description
1 polymer ?
#
loop_
_entity_poly.entity_id
_entity_poly.type
_entity_poly.pdbx_seq_one_letter_code
_entity_poly.pdbx_strand_id
1 'polypeptide(L)'
;DDYVVIPEGETNVRVKLPGVTVTSPLLTTASGRHYFFVQEIFPQPGVTPPADTRHSGIQIYARDAEPDVAPGDVIDLVGFYNEYYDLSQVLYGKHEAVSTGVVTTPTFLETQQFATGPLAEPYEGVLVELGPVRVIEIEVESKGGSNPQYDDFSVLEASAPGTLTPLIISTEYLPQTPAVDDRFGYLVGLVNYNWGQYRLAPRVSVDYGDPTATFDDDDNDGLTNDEEALLGTNPTAQDTDGDGEYDLEEVVDVGAPADVDCDGIIDALESETQDTDGDGLVD
;
A
#
# COMPACT_ATOMS: atom_id res chain seq x y z
N ASP A 1 -0.31 -24.97 -12.69
CA ASP A 1 -0.49 -23.92 -13.71
C ASP A 1 -1.85 -23.28 -13.48
N ASP A 2 -1.98 -22.51 -12.40
CA ASP A 2 -3.28 -22.11 -11.85
C ASP A 2 -3.55 -20.61 -12.04
N TYR A 3 -2.94 -19.97 -13.05
CA TYR A 3 -3.31 -18.61 -13.44
C TYR A 3 -4.63 -18.65 -14.23
N VAL A 4 -5.69 -18.07 -13.65
CA VAL A 4 -6.94 -17.84 -14.38
C VAL A 4 -6.73 -16.63 -15.28
N VAL A 5 -6.55 -16.86 -16.58
CA VAL A 5 -6.57 -15.76 -17.56
C VAL A 5 -8.02 -15.31 -17.70
N ILE A 6 -8.31 -14.08 -17.27
CA ILE A 6 -9.62 -13.46 -17.42
C ILE A 6 -9.63 -12.70 -18.74
N PRO A 7 -10.49 -13.06 -19.71
CA PRO A 7 -10.59 -12.31 -20.95
C PRO A 7 -11.10 -10.89 -20.69
N GLU A 8 -10.60 -9.93 -21.46
CA GLU A 8 -11.03 -8.54 -21.41
C GLU A 8 -12.57 -8.43 -21.53
N GLY A 9 -13.17 -7.71 -20.57
CA GLY A 9 -14.61 -7.48 -20.51
C GLY A 9 -15.45 -8.60 -19.87
N GLU A 10 -14.84 -9.69 -19.38
CA GLU A 10 -15.54 -10.65 -18.54
C GLU A 10 -15.68 -10.16 -17.10
N THR A 11 -16.85 -10.34 -16.49
CA THR A 11 -17.13 -9.96 -15.10
C THR A 11 -17.86 -11.09 -14.38
N ASN A 12 -17.80 -11.12 -13.05
CA ASN A 12 -18.35 -12.14 -12.17
C ASN A 12 -17.71 -13.52 -12.40
N VAL A 13 -16.44 -13.53 -12.78
CA VAL A 13 -15.63 -14.75 -12.93
C VAL A 13 -15.09 -15.13 -11.55
N ARG A 14 -15.32 -16.38 -11.13
CA ARG A 14 -14.76 -16.86 -9.86
C ARG A 14 -13.25 -17.00 -9.99
N VAL A 15 -12.52 -16.40 -9.05
CA VAL A 15 -11.05 -16.45 -8.99
C VAL A 15 -10.58 -17.07 -7.68
N LYS A 16 -9.41 -17.70 -7.73
CA LYS A 16 -8.62 -18.08 -6.56
C LYS A 16 -7.25 -17.39 -6.71
N LEU A 17 -6.84 -16.66 -5.69
CA LEU A 17 -5.54 -16.01 -5.59
C LEU A 17 -4.78 -16.71 -4.45
N PRO A 18 -3.96 -17.74 -4.74
CA PRO A 18 -3.23 -18.44 -3.71
C PRO A 18 -1.98 -17.65 -3.27
N GLY A 19 -1.72 -17.59 -1.96
CA GLY A 19 -0.52 -16.99 -1.40
C GLY A 19 -0.24 -15.55 -1.85
N VAL A 20 -1.27 -14.72 -2.00
CA VAL A 20 -1.07 -13.27 -2.26
C VAL A 20 -0.83 -12.56 -0.94
N THR A 21 0.00 -11.52 -0.97
CA THR A 21 0.31 -10.72 0.20
C THR A 21 -0.61 -9.51 0.26
N VAL A 22 -1.14 -9.20 1.43
CA VAL A 22 -1.88 -7.98 1.71
C VAL A 22 -0.90 -6.81 1.74
N THR A 23 -1.14 -5.79 0.92
CA THR A 23 -0.24 -4.65 0.75
C THR A 23 -0.80 -3.34 1.29
N SER A 24 -2.01 -3.38 1.86
CA SER A 24 -2.67 -2.20 2.44
C SER A 24 -3.35 -2.53 3.76
N PRO A 25 -3.47 -1.55 4.67
CA PRO A 25 -4.44 -1.62 5.75
C PRO A 25 -5.87 -1.79 5.20
N LEU A 26 -6.79 -2.29 6.04
CA LEU A 26 -8.20 -2.35 5.70
C LEU A 26 -8.83 -0.95 5.72
N LEU A 27 -9.20 -0.43 4.55
CA LEU A 27 -9.87 0.87 4.46
C LEU A 27 -11.39 0.70 4.61
N THR A 28 -11.98 1.46 5.53
CA THR A 28 -13.43 1.48 5.77
C THR A 28 -14.05 2.79 5.30
N THR A 29 -14.92 2.72 4.29
CA THR A 29 -15.65 3.90 3.80
C THR A 29 -16.68 4.40 4.82
N ALA A 30 -17.10 5.66 4.70
CA ALA A 30 -18.20 6.22 5.50
C ALA A 30 -19.54 5.47 5.38
N SER A 31 -19.68 4.60 4.37
CA SER A 31 -20.85 3.74 4.18
C SER A 31 -20.72 2.34 4.83
N GLY A 32 -19.64 2.08 5.55
CA GLY A 32 -19.35 0.79 6.19
C GLY A 32 -18.98 -0.31 5.20
N ARG A 33 -18.38 0.06 4.07
CA ARG A 33 -17.82 -0.90 3.08
C ARG A 33 -16.32 -0.91 3.22
N HIS A 34 -15.73 -2.09 3.09
CA HIS A 34 -14.31 -2.31 3.30
C HIS A 34 -13.61 -2.63 1.98
N TYR A 35 -12.36 -2.22 1.85
CA TYR A 35 -11.47 -2.70 0.80
C TYR A 35 -10.01 -2.70 1.26
N PHE A 36 -9.21 -3.53 0.62
CA PHE A 36 -7.78 -3.63 0.81
C PHE A 36 -7.14 -4.08 -0.50
N PHE A 37 -5.82 -4.03 -0.58
CA PHE A 37 -5.06 -4.46 -1.75
C PHE A 37 -4.26 -5.70 -1.45
N VAL A 38 -4.14 -6.56 -2.46
CA VAL A 38 -3.25 -7.71 -2.42
C VAL A 38 -2.35 -7.70 -3.63
N GLN A 39 -1.14 -8.23 -3.48
CA GLN A 39 -0.16 -8.36 -4.54
C GLN A 39 0.50 -9.74 -4.51
N GLU A 40 0.72 -10.31 -5.69
CA GLU A 40 1.55 -11.50 -5.83
C GLU A 40 3.03 -11.12 -5.73
N ILE A 41 3.75 -11.75 -4.79
CA ILE A 41 5.18 -11.51 -4.56
C ILE A 41 6.02 -12.47 -5.39
N PHE A 42 7.15 -11.99 -5.91
CA PHE A 42 8.12 -12.84 -6.59
C PHE A 42 9.54 -12.61 -6.05
N PRO A 43 10.33 -13.67 -5.82
CA PRO A 43 10.01 -15.09 -6.04
C PRO A 43 9.21 -15.72 -4.89
N GLN A 44 8.21 -16.54 -5.20
CA GLN A 44 7.62 -17.46 -4.20
C GLN A 44 8.33 -18.83 -4.21
N PRO A 45 8.41 -19.54 -3.07
CA PRO A 45 8.98 -20.88 -3.01
C PRO A 45 8.33 -21.84 -4.03
N GLY A 46 9.13 -22.28 -5.02
CA GLY A 46 8.67 -23.21 -6.06
C GLY A 46 7.90 -22.57 -7.21
N VAL A 47 7.75 -21.25 -7.25
CA VAL A 47 7.12 -20.51 -8.35
C VAL A 47 8.20 -19.81 -9.17
N THR A 48 8.17 -20.02 -10.49
CA THR A 48 9.00 -19.20 -11.40
C THR A 48 8.28 -17.89 -11.63
N PRO A 49 8.90 -16.73 -11.35
CA PRO A 49 8.27 -15.45 -11.62
C PRO A 49 7.87 -15.32 -13.09
N PRO A 50 6.72 -14.73 -13.41
CA PRO A 50 6.37 -14.40 -14.78
C PRO A 50 7.40 -13.42 -15.35
N ALA A 51 7.58 -13.44 -16.67
CA ALA A 51 8.46 -12.49 -17.35
C ALA A 51 7.94 -11.04 -17.27
N ASP A 52 6.67 -10.87 -16.94
CA ASP A 52 6.01 -9.61 -16.71
C ASP A 52 5.29 -9.68 -15.35
N THR A 53 5.79 -8.92 -14.38
CA THR A 53 5.22 -8.84 -13.02
C THR A 53 4.26 -7.65 -12.89
N ARG A 54 4.05 -6.90 -13.97
CA ARG A 54 2.95 -5.93 -14.06
C ARG A 54 1.64 -6.73 -14.00
N HIS A 55 0.60 -6.17 -13.39
CA HIS A 55 -0.66 -6.82 -13.03
C HIS A 55 -0.55 -7.83 -11.86
N SER A 56 0.46 -7.68 -11.00
CA SER A 56 0.60 -8.49 -9.80
C SER A 56 -0.32 -8.06 -8.66
N GLY A 57 -0.84 -6.82 -8.70
CA GLY A 57 -1.70 -6.24 -7.68
C GLY A 57 -3.17 -6.24 -8.06
N ILE A 58 -4.07 -6.23 -7.07
CA ILE A 58 -5.51 -6.05 -7.29
C ILE A 58 -6.22 -5.54 -6.02
N GLN A 59 -7.25 -4.71 -6.21
CA GLN A 59 -8.13 -4.32 -5.11
C GLN A 59 -9.11 -5.44 -4.74
N ILE A 60 -9.25 -5.70 -3.45
CA ILE A 60 -10.27 -6.57 -2.88
C ILE A 60 -11.38 -5.70 -2.27
N TYR A 61 -12.61 -5.86 -2.76
CA TYR A 61 -13.77 -5.13 -2.28
C TYR A 61 -14.67 -6.02 -1.42
N ALA A 62 -14.68 -5.75 -0.12
CA ALA A 62 -15.45 -6.46 0.90
C ALA A 62 -16.69 -5.66 1.29
N ARG A 63 -17.79 -5.92 0.56
CA ARG A 63 -19.05 -5.19 0.72
C ARG A 63 -19.79 -5.52 2.01
N ASP A 64 -19.87 -6.79 2.35
CA ASP A 64 -20.77 -7.34 3.38
C ASP A 64 -19.98 -8.15 4.44
N ALA A 65 -18.68 -7.88 4.56
CA ALA A 65 -17.77 -8.50 5.51
C ALA A 65 -16.67 -7.50 5.90
N GLU A 66 -16.10 -7.70 7.08
CA GLU A 66 -14.93 -7.00 7.61
C GLU A 66 -13.81 -8.04 7.72
N PRO A 67 -12.99 -8.18 6.67
CA PRO A 67 -11.88 -9.14 6.68
C PRO A 67 -10.85 -8.73 7.73
N ASP A 68 -10.46 -9.69 8.55
CA ASP A 68 -9.34 -9.57 9.47
C ASP A 68 -8.05 -9.79 8.68
N VAL A 69 -7.42 -8.69 8.26
CA VAL A 69 -6.20 -8.68 7.45
C VAL A 69 -5.35 -7.46 7.80
N ALA A 70 -4.04 -7.65 7.87
CA ALA A 70 -3.04 -6.61 8.03
C ALA A 70 -2.08 -6.60 6.82
N PRO A 71 -1.40 -5.47 6.52
CA PRO A 71 -0.23 -5.48 5.65
C PRO A 71 0.74 -6.63 6.03
N GLY A 72 1.37 -7.25 5.04
CA GLY A 72 2.28 -8.38 5.25
C GLY A 72 1.59 -9.75 5.29
N ASP A 73 0.30 -9.83 5.62
CA ASP A 73 -0.44 -11.10 5.63
C ASP A 73 -0.38 -11.82 4.28
N VAL A 74 0.03 -13.09 4.28
CA VAL A 74 -0.03 -13.97 3.13
C VAL A 74 -1.29 -14.82 3.22
N ILE A 75 -2.19 -14.66 2.23
CA ILE A 75 -3.52 -15.26 2.26
C ILE A 75 -3.83 -16.07 0.99
N ASP A 76 -4.63 -17.13 1.18
CA ASP A 76 -5.31 -17.84 0.11
C ASP A 76 -6.71 -17.24 -0.06
N LEU A 77 -6.91 -16.41 -1.09
CA LEU A 77 -8.17 -15.67 -1.31
C LEU A 77 -9.05 -16.31 -2.39
N VAL A 78 -10.35 -16.33 -2.16
CA VAL A 78 -11.36 -16.66 -3.17
C VAL A 78 -12.43 -15.58 -3.27
N GLY A 79 -12.80 -15.24 -4.50
CA GLY A 79 -13.78 -14.20 -4.77
C GLY A 79 -14.30 -14.24 -6.19
N PHE A 80 -14.89 -13.12 -6.61
CA PHE A 80 -15.36 -12.92 -7.98
C PHE A 80 -14.71 -11.67 -8.57
N TYR A 81 -13.93 -11.84 -9.63
CA TYR A 81 -13.43 -10.70 -10.38
C TYR A 81 -14.59 -9.93 -11.01
N ASN A 82 -14.51 -8.60 -10.97
CA ASN A 82 -15.49 -7.70 -11.53
C ASN A 82 -14.84 -6.38 -11.97
N GLU A 83 -15.16 -5.97 -13.19
CA GLU A 83 -14.90 -4.61 -13.70
C GLU A 83 -15.99 -3.65 -13.21
N TYR A 84 -15.61 -2.63 -12.44
CA TYR A 84 -16.52 -1.63 -11.89
C TYR A 84 -16.12 -0.22 -12.33
N TYR A 85 -16.70 0.26 -13.44
CA TYR A 85 -16.33 1.56 -14.03
C TYR A 85 -14.83 1.67 -14.32
N ASP A 86 -14.29 0.69 -15.05
CA ASP A 86 -12.88 0.59 -15.44
C ASP A 86 -11.89 0.34 -14.27
N LEU A 87 -12.41 0.04 -13.08
CA LEU A 87 -11.65 -0.49 -11.95
C LEU A 87 -11.71 -2.02 -11.96
N SER A 88 -10.52 -2.63 -12.02
CA SER A 88 -10.29 -4.06 -11.87
C SER A 88 -10.27 -4.43 -10.38
N GLN A 89 -11.26 -5.20 -9.94
CA GLN A 89 -11.35 -5.62 -8.53
C GLN A 89 -11.85 -7.05 -8.36
N VAL A 90 -11.60 -7.61 -7.18
CA VAL A 90 -12.21 -8.86 -6.73
C VAL A 90 -13.24 -8.56 -5.65
N LEU A 91 -14.49 -8.96 -5.89
CA LEU A 91 -15.51 -9.02 -4.85
C LEU A 91 -15.12 -10.12 -3.85
N TYR A 92 -14.88 -9.72 -2.62
CA TYR A 92 -14.44 -10.60 -1.54
C TYR A 92 -15.45 -11.73 -1.30
N GLY A 93 -14.94 -12.96 -1.21
CA GLY A 93 -15.70 -14.13 -0.78
C GLY A 93 -15.27 -14.58 0.60
N LYS A 94 -14.04 -15.10 0.69
CA LYS A 94 -13.36 -15.45 1.94
C LYS A 94 -11.85 -15.54 1.69
N HIS A 95 -11.08 -15.53 2.77
CA HIS A 95 -9.66 -15.89 2.74
C HIS A 95 -9.36 -16.98 3.77
N GLU A 96 -8.18 -17.59 3.67
CA GLU A 96 -7.55 -18.44 4.68
C GLU A 96 -6.13 -17.91 4.89
N ALA A 97 -5.74 -17.62 6.12
CA ALA A 97 -4.37 -17.21 6.45
C ALA A 97 -3.39 -18.33 6.13
N VAL A 98 -2.25 -17.98 5.52
CA VAL A 98 -1.20 -18.93 5.14
C VAL A 98 0.03 -18.72 6.02
N SER A 99 0.53 -17.48 6.10
CA SER A 99 1.64 -17.03 6.95
C SER A 99 1.61 -15.51 7.07
N THR A 100 2.40 -14.93 7.97
CA THR A 100 2.88 -13.55 7.81
C THR A 100 4.03 -13.55 6.80
N GLY A 101 4.26 -12.44 6.12
CA GLY A 101 5.26 -12.38 5.06
C GLY A 101 5.63 -10.96 4.65
N VAL A 102 6.59 -10.90 3.73
CA VAL A 102 7.25 -9.66 3.30
C VAL A 102 6.25 -8.71 2.65
N VAL A 103 6.13 -7.47 3.13
CA VAL A 103 5.53 -6.41 2.31
C VAL A 103 6.39 -6.25 1.06
N THR A 104 5.79 -6.38 -0.12
CA THR A 104 6.54 -6.36 -1.40
C THR A 104 7.45 -5.14 -1.49
N THR A 105 8.71 -5.32 -1.89
CA THR A 105 9.54 -4.20 -2.34
C THR A 105 8.77 -3.41 -3.41
N PRO A 106 8.53 -2.11 -3.22
CA PRO A 106 7.80 -1.30 -4.18
C PRO A 106 8.48 -1.31 -5.56
N THR A 107 7.68 -1.23 -6.62
CA THR A 107 8.21 -1.05 -7.97
C THR A 107 8.52 0.42 -8.22
N PHE A 108 9.79 0.79 -8.43
CA PHE A 108 10.16 2.16 -8.79
C PHE A 108 9.61 2.57 -10.15
N LEU A 109 8.87 3.68 -10.22
CA LEU A 109 8.30 4.25 -11.44
C LEU A 109 8.41 5.79 -11.48
N GLU A 110 8.35 6.34 -12.69
CA GLU A 110 8.16 7.77 -12.90
C GLU A 110 6.66 8.06 -13.07
N THR A 111 6.22 9.26 -12.67
CA THR A 111 4.85 9.77 -12.80
C THR A 111 4.29 9.66 -14.22
N GLN A 112 5.16 9.72 -15.23
CA GLN A 112 4.73 9.60 -16.64
C GLN A 112 4.28 8.19 -17.02
N GLN A 113 4.60 7.17 -16.21
CA GLN A 113 4.00 5.84 -16.34
C GLN A 113 2.49 5.88 -16.08
N PHE A 114 1.98 6.94 -15.44
CA PHE A 114 0.57 7.10 -15.08
C PHE A 114 -0.17 8.16 -15.91
N ALA A 115 0.51 8.77 -16.90
CA ALA A 115 -0.04 9.88 -17.67
C ALA A 115 -1.27 9.51 -18.53
N THR A 116 -1.48 8.22 -18.80
CA THR A 116 -2.64 7.70 -19.54
C THR A 116 -3.05 6.34 -19.03
N GLY A 117 -4.33 5.99 -19.16
CA GLY A 117 -4.85 4.68 -18.73
C GLY A 117 -4.03 3.48 -19.22
N PRO A 118 -3.75 3.32 -20.52
CA PRO A 118 -2.98 2.17 -21.03
C PRO A 118 -1.54 2.06 -20.50
N LEU A 119 -0.97 3.13 -19.96
CA LEU A 119 0.35 3.09 -19.32
C LEU A 119 0.23 2.71 -17.84
N ALA A 120 -0.85 3.13 -17.17
CA ALA A 120 -1.08 2.97 -15.75
C ALA A 120 -1.73 1.64 -15.38
N GLU A 121 -2.63 1.14 -16.23
CA GLU A 121 -3.42 -0.09 -16.05
C GLU A 121 -2.57 -1.31 -15.66
N PRO A 122 -1.36 -1.53 -16.21
CA PRO A 122 -0.50 -2.62 -15.78
C PRO A 122 -0.03 -2.55 -14.33
N TYR A 123 -0.22 -1.43 -13.65
CA TYR A 123 0.21 -1.26 -12.27
C TYR A 123 -0.97 -1.11 -11.32
N GLU A 124 -2.22 -1.22 -11.77
CA GLU A 124 -3.39 -1.15 -10.89
C GLU A 124 -3.26 -2.16 -9.72
N GLY A 125 -3.42 -1.66 -8.50
CA GLY A 125 -3.24 -2.39 -7.25
C GLY A 125 -1.81 -2.76 -6.87
N VAL A 126 -0.81 -2.39 -7.68
CA VAL A 126 0.61 -2.64 -7.41
C VAL A 126 1.16 -1.57 -6.46
N LEU A 127 1.99 -1.99 -5.51
CA LEU A 127 2.76 -1.09 -4.64
C LEU A 127 3.95 -0.52 -5.43
N VAL A 128 4.00 0.81 -5.50
CA VAL A 128 4.93 1.58 -6.33
C VAL A 128 5.67 2.60 -5.49
N GLU A 129 6.93 2.82 -5.83
CA GLU A 129 7.74 3.93 -5.32
C GLU A 129 7.92 4.95 -6.45
N LEU A 130 7.78 6.23 -6.12
CA LEU A 130 8.28 7.35 -6.89
C LEU A 130 9.52 7.90 -6.20
N GLY A 131 10.53 8.29 -6.97
CA GLY A 131 11.67 9.05 -6.44
C GLY A 131 11.28 10.50 -6.05
N PRO A 132 12.24 11.42 -5.95
CA PRO A 132 11.97 12.77 -5.48
C PRO A 132 10.92 13.51 -6.32
N VAL A 133 9.84 13.94 -5.69
CA VAL A 133 8.73 14.66 -6.32
C VAL A 133 8.49 16.03 -5.68
N ARG A 134 7.72 16.88 -6.37
CA ARG A 134 7.20 18.13 -5.83
C ARG A 134 5.71 18.24 -6.07
N VAL A 135 5.01 18.92 -5.16
CA VAL A 135 3.58 19.21 -5.27
C VAL A 135 3.35 20.27 -6.33
N ILE A 136 2.46 19.97 -7.28
CA ILE A 136 2.10 20.81 -8.42
C ILE A 136 0.78 21.53 -8.18
N GLU A 137 -0.20 20.82 -7.66
CA GLU A 137 -1.55 21.32 -7.39
C GLU A 137 -2.06 20.68 -6.09
N ILE A 138 -2.78 21.47 -5.31
CA ILE A 138 -3.46 21.04 -4.08
C ILE A 138 -4.97 21.02 -4.32
N GLU A 139 -5.72 20.30 -3.50
CA GLU A 139 -7.18 20.20 -3.61
C GLU A 139 -7.63 19.68 -4.98
N VAL A 140 -6.83 18.78 -5.56
CA VAL A 140 -7.10 18.14 -6.84
C VAL A 140 -8.35 17.28 -6.67
N GLU A 141 -9.40 17.63 -7.41
CA GLU A 141 -10.72 17.00 -7.28
C GLU A 141 -11.37 17.11 -5.89
N SER A 142 -11.19 18.28 -5.24
CA SER A 142 -11.90 18.63 -4.00
C SER A 142 -13.39 18.32 -4.11
N LYS A 143 -13.87 17.32 -3.35
CA LYS A 143 -15.30 17.00 -3.27
C LYS A 143 -15.99 18.23 -2.72
N GLY A 144 -16.68 18.96 -3.60
CA GLY A 144 -17.30 20.25 -3.33
C GLY A 144 -17.59 20.56 -1.86
N GLY A 145 -16.65 21.26 -1.22
CA GLY A 145 -16.79 21.89 0.08
C GLY A 145 -16.67 20.96 1.30
N SER A 146 -15.63 21.23 2.10
CA SER A 146 -15.54 21.06 3.57
C SER A 146 -15.15 19.70 4.18
N ASN A 147 -14.61 18.73 3.42
CA ASN A 147 -13.98 17.56 4.05
C ASN A 147 -12.48 17.44 3.68
N PRO A 148 -11.57 17.85 4.58
CA PRO A 148 -10.12 17.78 4.38
C PRO A 148 -9.56 16.36 4.16
N GLN A 149 -10.33 15.31 4.49
CA GLN A 149 -9.95 13.91 4.31
C GLN A 149 -9.88 13.46 2.84
N TYR A 150 -10.22 14.33 1.88
CA TYR A 150 -10.18 14.02 0.45
C TYR A 150 -9.51 15.13 -0.37
N ASP A 151 -8.67 15.94 0.27
CA ASP A 151 -7.89 16.98 -0.43
C ASP A 151 -6.66 16.34 -1.06
N ASP A 152 -6.91 15.49 -2.06
CA ASP A 152 -5.87 14.91 -2.90
C ASP A 152 -5.02 16.04 -3.51
N PHE A 153 -3.77 15.75 -3.78
CA PHE A 153 -2.85 16.68 -4.42
C PHE A 153 -2.22 16.00 -5.63
N SER A 154 -1.50 16.74 -6.47
CA SER A 154 -0.79 16.14 -7.58
C SER A 154 0.68 16.48 -7.58
N VAL A 155 1.48 15.59 -8.14
CA VAL A 155 2.94 15.66 -8.13
C VAL A 155 3.54 15.42 -9.50
N LEU A 156 4.77 15.91 -9.66
CA LEU A 156 5.69 15.53 -10.73
C LEU A 156 7.06 15.28 -10.11
N GLU A 157 7.96 14.58 -10.82
CA GLU A 157 9.36 14.49 -10.41
C GLU A 157 9.90 15.90 -10.15
N ALA A 158 10.73 16.04 -9.11
CA ALA A 158 11.24 17.33 -8.68
C ALA A 158 11.96 18.10 -9.81
N SER A 159 12.48 17.39 -10.81
CA SER A 159 13.15 17.94 -12.00
C SER A 159 12.27 18.04 -13.26
N ALA A 160 11.08 17.44 -13.27
CA ALA A 160 10.22 17.35 -14.45
C ALA A 160 9.60 18.72 -14.84
N PRO A 161 9.40 19.01 -16.13
CA PRO A 161 8.70 20.22 -16.57
C PRO A 161 7.24 20.23 -16.10
N GLY A 162 6.75 21.36 -15.58
CA GLY A 162 5.34 21.52 -15.16
C GLY A 162 4.29 21.46 -16.29
N THR A 163 4.70 21.14 -17.52
CA THR A 163 3.79 20.92 -18.66
C THR A 163 3.39 19.46 -18.82
N LEU A 164 4.01 18.54 -18.06
CA LEU A 164 3.64 17.13 -18.04
C LEU A 164 2.36 16.93 -17.24
N THR A 165 1.67 15.81 -17.49
CA THR A 165 0.51 15.40 -16.69
C THR A 165 0.99 15.00 -15.30
N PRO A 166 0.57 15.68 -14.22
CA PRO A 166 0.94 15.30 -12.87
C PRO A 166 0.14 14.07 -12.42
N LEU A 167 0.75 13.26 -11.55
CA LEU A 167 0.08 12.12 -10.92
C LEU A 167 -0.65 12.60 -9.67
N ILE A 168 -1.88 12.13 -9.47
CA ILE A 168 -2.67 12.41 -8.27
C ILE A 168 -2.19 11.50 -7.14
N ILE A 169 -2.03 12.08 -5.96
CA ILE A 169 -1.75 11.39 -4.71
C ILE A 169 -3.04 11.40 -3.89
N SER A 170 -3.58 10.20 -3.68
CA SER A 170 -4.75 9.94 -2.84
C SER A 170 -4.38 10.09 -1.37
N THR A 171 -5.21 10.80 -0.62
CA THR A 171 -5.05 11.00 0.83
C THR A 171 -5.97 10.09 1.66
N GLU A 172 -6.48 9.01 1.03
CA GLU A 172 -7.55 8.18 1.56
C GLU A 172 -7.17 7.33 2.79
N TYR A 173 -5.92 6.86 2.86
CA TYR A 173 -5.41 6.14 4.03
C TYR A 173 -4.89 7.12 5.09
N LEU A 174 -4.06 8.08 4.66
CA LEU A 174 -3.47 9.07 5.54
C LEU A 174 -3.70 10.50 4.99
N PRO A 175 -4.50 11.34 5.68
CA PRO A 175 -4.71 12.72 5.28
C PRO A 175 -3.41 13.53 5.27
N GLN A 176 -3.18 14.27 4.19
CA GLN A 176 -2.05 15.19 4.04
C GLN A 176 -2.52 16.56 3.58
N THR A 177 -1.86 17.62 4.05
CA THR A 177 -2.16 19.00 3.65
C THR A 177 -0.91 19.74 3.20
N PRO A 178 -0.25 19.29 2.11
CA PRO A 178 0.95 19.96 1.62
C PRO A 178 0.61 21.31 0.97
N ALA A 179 1.61 22.16 0.83
CA ALA A 179 1.56 23.35 0.00
C ALA A 179 2.12 23.06 -1.40
N VAL A 180 1.72 23.87 -2.39
CA VAL A 180 2.36 23.87 -3.70
C VAL A 180 3.86 24.13 -3.54
N ASP A 181 4.68 23.40 -4.31
CA ASP A 181 6.14 23.36 -4.27
C ASP A 181 6.76 22.63 -3.05
N ASP A 182 5.97 22.10 -2.11
CA ASP A 182 6.48 21.15 -1.13
C ASP A 182 7.06 19.91 -1.83
N ARG A 183 7.98 19.22 -1.16
CA ARG A 183 8.75 18.11 -1.71
C ARG A 183 8.63 16.88 -0.85
N PHE A 184 8.72 15.73 -1.50
CA PHE A 184 8.94 14.44 -0.87
C PHE A 184 10.19 13.82 -1.50
N GLY A 185 11.05 13.22 -0.68
CA GLY A 185 12.26 12.52 -1.15
C GLY A 185 11.91 11.28 -1.96
N TYR A 186 10.81 10.63 -1.59
CA TYR A 186 10.14 9.57 -2.32
C TYR A 186 8.66 9.57 -1.94
N LEU A 187 7.82 8.86 -2.71
CA LEU A 187 6.47 8.50 -2.30
C LEU A 187 6.26 7.02 -2.58
N VAL A 188 5.83 6.27 -1.58
CA VAL A 188 5.38 4.88 -1.75
C VAL A 188 3.85 4.84 -1.71
N GLY A 189 3.23 3.96 -2.48
CA GLY A 189 1.80 3.76 -2.35
C GLY A 189 1.22 2.82 -3.38
N LEU A 190 -0.07 2.54 -3.20
CA LEU A 190 -0.80 1.63 -4.08
C LEU A 190 -1.35 2.40 -5.26
N VAL A 191 -1.20 1.85 -6.46
CA VAL A 191 -1.81 2.44 -7.64
C VAL A 191 -3.31 2.13 -7.60
N ASN A 192 -4.13 3.17 -7.42
CA ASN A 192 -5.58 3.07 -7.36
C ASN A 192 -6.20 3.74 -8.60
N TYR A 193 -7.31 3.20 -9.08
CA TYR A 193 -8.15 3.84 -10.10
C TYR A 193 -9.50 4.25 -9.52
N ASN A 194 -9.77 5.55 -9.48
CA ASN A 194 -11.04 6.06 -9.00
C ASN A 194 -11.43 7.36 -9.72
N TRP A 195 -12.73 7.56 -9.91
CA TRP A 195 -13.34 8.69 -10.63
C TRP A 195 -12.75 8.96 -12.02
N GLY A 196 -12.26 7.92 -12.69
CA GLY A 196 -11.74 8.04 -14.05
C GLY A 196 -10.23 8.30 -14.13
N GLN A 197 -9.52 8.31 -12.99
CA GLN A 197 -8.11 8.68 -12.91
C GLN A 197 -7.30 7.70 -12.07
N TYR A 198 -6.06 7.48 -12.50
CA TYR A 198 -5.05 6.75 -11.72
C TYR A 198 -4.41 7.65 -10.68
N ARG A 199 -4.12 7.05 -9.52
CA ARG A 199 -3.62 7.73 -8.34
C ARG A 199 -2.62 6.84 -7.64
N LEU A 200 -1.70 7.44 -6.88
CA LEU A 200 -0.91 6.73 -5.90
C LEU A 200 -1.55 6.95 -4.52
N ALA A 201 -1.76 5.90 -3.74
CA ALA A 201 -2.33 5.97 -2.40
C ALA A 201 -1.29 5.52 -1.37
N PRO A 202 -0.47 6.44 -0.83
CA PRO A 202 0.33 6.20 0.36
C PRO A 202 -0.56 5.73 1.52
N ARG A 203 -0.05 4.80 2.31
CA ARG A 203 -0.80 4.01 3.30
C ARG A 203 -0.53 4.50 4.72
N VAL A 204 0.72 4.83 5.01
CA VAL A 204 1.25 5.17 6.34
C VAL A 204 2.18 6.38 6.27
N SER A 205 2.69 6.89 7.40
CA SER A 205 3.44 8.15 7.38
C SER A 205 4.81 8.03 6.69
N VAL A 206 5.47 6.88 6.85
CA VAL A 206 6.74 6.55 6.18
C VAL A 206 6.64 6.47 4.66
N ASP A 207 5.46 6.20 4.10
CA ASP A 207 5.26 6.26 2.64
C ASP A 207 5.45 7.70 2.09
N TYR A 208 5.57 8.72 2.96
CA TYR A 208 5.88 10.11 2.63
C TYR A 208 7.32 10.51 3.03
N GLY A 209 8.30 10.07 2.25
CA GLY A 209 9.71 10.32 2.53
C GLY A 209 10.07 11.81 2.71
N ASP A 210 10.87 12.10 3.73
CA ASP A 210 11.40 13.45 4.02
C ASP A 210 12.03 14.07 2.74
N PRO A 211 11.93 15.39 2.52
CA PRO A 211 12.52 16.06 1.35
C PRO A 211 14.00 15.77 1.06
N THR A 212 14.75 15.29 2.06
CA THR A 212 16.17 14.94 1.98
C THR A 212 16.45 13.44 1.93
N ALA A 213 15.43 12.60 2.13
CA ALA A 213 15.56 11.14 2.18
C ALA A 213 15.87 10.52 0.81
N THR A 214 16.51 9.36 0.86
CA THR A 214 16.63 8.38 -0.23
C THR A 214 15.98 7.08 0.23
N PHE A 215 15.25 6.39 -0.66
CA PHE A 215 14.58 5.12 -0.33
C PHE A 215 15.61 3.97 -0.32
N ASP A 216 16.44 3.93 0.72
CA ASP A 216 17.35 2.82 1.02
C ASP A 216 16.71 1.98 2.13
N ASP A 217 16.30 0.76 1.80
CA ASP A 217 15.57 -0.20 2.66
C ASP A 217 16.22 -1.59 2.42
N ASP A 218 17.14 -1.99 3.31
CA ASP A 218 18.04 -3.13 3.08
C ASP A 218 17.34 -4.49 3.27
N ASP A 219 16.29 -4.57 4.10
CA ASP A 219 15.54 -5.79 4.35
C ASP A 219 14.15 -5.83 3.71
N ASN A 220 13.64 -4.72 3.18
CA ASN A 220 12.38 -4.60 2.47
C ASN A 220 11.15 -4.82 3.35
N ASP A 221 11.15 -4.35 4.59
CA ASP A 221 9.93 -4.24 5.39
C ASP A 221 9.12 -2.97 5.07
N GLY A 222 9.74 -1.97 4.43
CA GLY A 222 9.15 -0.70 4.03
C GLY A 222 9.47 0.49 4.96
N LEU A 223 10.29 0.29 6.00
CA LEU A 223 11.04 1.36 6.66
C LEU A 223 12.37 1.59 5.93
N THR A 224 12.83 2.84 5.86
CA THR A 224 14.18 3.10 5.36
C THR A 224 15.23 2.84 6.44
N ASN A 225 16.45 2.47 6.03
CA ASN A 225 17.59 2.27 6.91
C ASN A 225 17.85 3.46 7.86
N ASP A 226 17.52 4.69 7.42
CA ASP A 226 17.64 5.91 8.23
C ASP A 226 16.53 6.03 9.29
N GLU A 227 15.31 5.57 8.99
CA GLU A 227 14.19 5.52 9.93
C GLU A 227 14.39 4.43 10.97
N GLU A 228 14.84 3.26 10.56
CA GLU A 228 15.18 2.18 11.47
C GLU A 228 16.31 2.57 12.43
N ALA A 229 17.34 3.26 11.91
CA ALA A 229 18.40 3.82 12.74
C ALA A 229 17.88 4.86 13.75
N LEU A 230 16.79 5.57 13.44
CA LEU A 230 16.16 6.54 14.34
C LEU A 230 15.31 5.84 15.41
N LEU A 231 14.59 4.78 15.05
CA LEU A 231 13.73 4.00 15.93
C LEU A 231 14.52 3.04 16.82
N GLY A 232 15.71 2.63 16.37
CA GLY A 232 16.55 1.65 17.04
C GLY A 232 16.31 0.21 16.58
N THR A 233 15.49 0.02 15.54
CA THR A 233 15.26 -1.25 14.86
C THR A 233 16.48 -1.65 14.01
N ASN A 234 16.47 -2.84 13.41
CA ASN A 234 17.62 -3.42 12.73
C ASN A 234 17.46 -3.38 11.20
N PRO A 235 18.29 -2.58 10.47
CA PRO A 235 18.24 -2.41 9.00
C PRO A 235 18.48 -3.62 8.12
N THR A 236 18.52 -4.81 8.70
CA THR A 236 18.73 -6.06 7.99
C THR A 236 17.79 -7.17 8.50
N ALA A 237 16.82 -6.82 9.33
CA ALA A 237 15.82 -7.71 9.88
C ALA A 237 14.46 -7.01 9.95
N GLN A 238 13.55 -7.44 9.08
CA GLN A 238 12.17 -6.93 8.93
C GLN A 238 11.30 -6.98 10.20
N ASP A 239 11.74 -7.74 11.20
CA ASP A 239 11.10 -8.03 12.48
C ASP A 239 12.25 -8.03 13.50
N THR A 240 12.43 -6.90 14.17
CA THR A 240 13.60 -6.66 15.03
C THR A 240 13.55 -7.49 16.30
N ASP A 241 12.37 -7.64 16.90
CA ASP A 241 12.19 -8.26 18.22
C ASP A 241 11.84 -9.76 18.12
N GLY A 242 11.43 -10.22 16.95
CA GLY A 242 11.19 -11.61 16.57
C GLY A 242 9.82 -12.14 16.95
N ASP A 243 8.82 -11.27 17.12
CA ASP A 243 7.48 -11.63 17.57
C ASP A 243 6.55 -12.13 16.43
N GLY A 244 6.93 -11.86 15.17
CA GLY A 244 6.23 -12.27 13.97
C GLY A 244 5.49 -11.17 13.22
N GLU A 245 5.42 -9.96 13.79
CA GLU A 245 5.04 -8.72 13.14
C GLU A 245 6.27 -8.01 12.56
N TYR A 246 6.06 -7.11 11.62
CA TYR A 246 7.16 -6.41 10.95
C TYR A 246 7.31 -5.01 11.56
N ASP A 247 8.53 -4.48 11.56
CA ASP A 247 8.80 -3.20 12.22
C ASP A 247 7.93 -2.08 11.62
N LEU A 248 7.64 -2.11 10.31
CA LEU A 248 6.75 -1.16 9.64
C LEU A 248 5.32 -1.18 10.22
N GLU A 249 4.78 -2.37 10.45
CA GLU A 249 3.43 -2.65 10.91
C GLU A 249 3.20 -2.17 12.34
N GLU A 250 4.23 -2.25 13.18
CA GLU A 250 4.20 -1.80 14.57
C GLU A 250 4.54 -0.31 14.70
N VAL A 251 5.45 0.20 13.88
CA VAL A 251 5.83 1.61 13.92
C VAL A 251 4.69 2.48 13.40
N VAL A 252 4.20 2.22 12.18
CA VAL A 252 3.18 2.98 11.40
C VAL A 252 3.50 4.47 11.19
N ASP A 253 3.98 5.16 12.21
CA ASP A 253 4.46 6.53 12.24
C ASP A 253 5.78 6.67 13.01
N VAL A 254 6.86 6.94 12.29
CA VAL A 254 8.20 7.18 12.86
C VAL A 254 8.20 8.33 13.88
N GLY A 255 7.30 9.31 13.73
CA GLY A 255 7.18 10.44 14.65
C GLY A 255 6.43 10.12 15.96
N ALA A 256 5.68 9.02 15.97
CA ALA A 256 4.85 8.57 17.08
C ALA A 256 4.68 7.04 17.02
N PRO A 257 5.79 6.28 17.17
CA PRO A 257 5.74 4.82 17.09
C PRO A 257 4.84 4.24 18.18
N ALA A 258 4.25 3.08 17.91
CA ALA A 258 3.42 2.39 18.88
C ALA A 258 4.24 1.94 20.11
N ASP A 259 3.60 2.02 21.28
CA ASP A 259 4.09 1.66 22.61
C ASP A 259 2.81 1.38 23.41
N VAL A 260 2.23 0.20 23.19
CA VAL A 260 0.87 -0.09 23.65
C VAL A 260 0.80 -0.27 25.16
N ASP A 261 1.84 -0.86 25.76
CA ASP A 261 1.90 -1.06 27.21
C ASP A 261 2.40 0.19 27.97
N CYS A 262 2.86 1.20 27.23
CA CYS A 262 3.35 2.50 27.72
C CYS A 262 4.54 2.38 28.68
N ASP A 263 5.39 1.37 28.50
CA ASP A 263 6.59 1.18 29.31
C ASP A 263 7.80 2.02 28.82
N GLY A 264 7.69 2.57 27.61
CA GLY A 264 8.67 3.44 26.98
C GLY A 264 9.63 2.73 26.01
N ILE A 265 9.41 1.46 25.72
CA ILE A 265 9.98 0.73 24.58
C ILE A 265 8.87 0.67 23.51
N ILE A 266 9.25 0.84 22.24
CA ILE A 266 8.26 0.77 21.15
C ILE A 266 7.98 -0.69 20.83
N ASP A 267 6.77 -0.98 20.37
CA ASP A 267 6.31 -2.35 20.09
C ASP A 267 7.31 -3.08 19.16
N ALA A 268 7.79 -2.43 18.09
CA ALA A 268 8.83 -2.95 17.17
C ALA A 268 10.20 -3.31 17.79
N LEU A 269 10.43 -2.98 19.07
CA LEU A 269 11.62 -3.39 19.82
C LEU A 269 11.30 -4.37 20.95
N GLU A 270 10.04 -4.42 21.36
CA GLU A 270 9.50 -5.32 22.36
C GLU A 270 7.97 -5.34 22.32
N SER A 271 7.43 -6.46 21.87
CA SER A 271 6.02 -6.80 21.94
C SER A 271 5.78 -7.98 22.91
N GLU A 272 4.76 -7.88 23.78
CA GLU A 272 4.48 -8.91 24.81
C GLU A 272 3.81 -10.14 24.18
N THR A 273 4.50 -11.27 24.03
CA THR A 273 4.07 -12.49 23.28
C THR A 273 2.68 -13.20 23.57
N GLN A 274 1.66 -12.66 24.30
CA GLN A 274 0.22 -13.14 24.33
C GLN A 274 -0.99 -12.09 24.59
N ASP A 275 -1.88 -11.73 23.60
CA ASP A 275 -3.09 -10.84 23.60
C ASP A 275 -4.33 -11.42 22.83
N THR A 276 -4.95 -12.45 23.40
CA THR A 276 -6.14 -13.12 22.87
C THR A 276 -7.40 -12.22 22.83
N ASP A 277 -7.41 -10.99 23.35
CA ASP A 277 -8.68 -10.25 23.57
C ASP A 277 -8.71 -8.73 23.39
N GLY A 278 -7.66 -8.16 22.82
CA GLY A 278 -7.81 -7.11 21.82
C GLY A 278 -7.65 -5.70 22.36
N ASP A 279 -6.42 -5.38 22.74
CA ASP A 279 -6.04 -3.98 22.98
C ASP A 279 -4.63 -3.57 22.53
N GLY A 280 -3.80 -4.47 22.02
CA GLY A 280 -2.70 -4.12 21.10
C GLY A 280 -1.31 -4.66 21.43
N LEU A 281 -1.19 -5.82 22.08
CA LEU A 281 0.09 -6.55 22.18
C LEU A 281 -0.05 -7.91 21.48
N VAL A 282 1.00 -8.71 21.41
CA VAL A 282 0.98 -10.03 20.71
C VAL A 282 0.16 -11.01 21.50
N ASP A 283 -0.73 -11.84 20.89
CA ASP A 283 -0.92 -13.33 20.99
C ASP A 283 -0.99 -13.87 19.55
#